data_AF-W2ZFT9-F1
#
_entry.id   AF-W2ZFT9-F1
#
_cell.length_a   1.000
_cell.length_b   1.000
_cell.length_c   1.000
_cell.angle_alpha   90.00
_cell.angle_beta   90.00
_cell.angle_gamma   90.00
#
_symmetry.space_group_name_H-M   'P 1'
#
loop_
_entity.id
_entity.type
_entity.pdbx_description
1 polymer ?
#
loop_
_entity_poly.entity_id
_entity_poly.type
_entity_poly.pdbx_seq_one_letter_code
_entity_poly.pdbx_strand_id
1 'polypeptide(L)' 'MAAHAFKFQTVVAPDGIIHHIYGPVNGRRHDIYVLRESNLMSLLDDNPAYHNKLIYGDPAYG' A
#
# COMPACT_ATOMS: atom_id res chain seq x y z
N MET A 1 8.29 0.91 -25.71
CA MET A 1 7.22 0.95 -24.69
C MET A 1 7.36 -0.29 -23.80
N ALA A 2 7.83 -0.15 -22.56
CA ALA A 2 7.87 -1.26 -21.61
C ALA A 2 6.82 -1.00 -20.53
N ALA A 3 5.57 -1.34 -20.83
CA ALA A 3 4.49 -1.41 -19.86
C ALA A 3 4.16 -2.90 -19.68
N HIS A 4 5.01 -3.64 -18.98
CA HIS A 4 4.79 -5.08 -18.81
C HIS A 4 4.31 -5.49 -17.42
N ALA A 5 4.16 -4.53 -16.50
CA ALA A 5 3.59 -4.77 -15.18
C ALA A 5 2.88 -3.51 -14.67
N PHE A 6 1.71 -3.71 -14.07
CA PHE A 6 1.06 -2.74 -13.20
C PHE A 6 1.28 -3.15 -11.75
N LYS A 7 1.58 -2.18 -10.91
CA LYS A 7 1.66 -2.35 -9.46
C LYS A 7 0.45 -1.72 -8.80
N PHE A 8 -0.02 -2.39 -7.75
CA PHE A 8 -1.00 -1.88 -6.82
C PHE A 8 -0.40 -1.97 -5.42
N GLN A 9 -0.78 -1.06 -4.55
CA GLN A 9 -0.52 -1.13 -3.12
C GLN A 9 -1.85 -1.32 -2.41
N THR A 10 -1.91 -2.32 -1.53
CA THR A 10 -3.09 -2.59 -0.70
C THR A 10 -2.71 -2.67 0.78
N VAL A 11 -3.64 -2.30 1.65
CA VAL A 11 -3.60 -2.62 3.08
C VAL A 11 -4.76 -3.53 3.38
N VAL A 12 -4.45 -4.73 3.88
CA VAL A 12 -5.42 -5.78 4.17
C VAL A 12 -5.43 -6.00 5.68
N ALA A 13 -6.62 -6.04 6.27
CA ALA A 13 -6.77 -6.39 7.67
C ALA A 13 -6.61 -7.90 7.91
N PRO A 14 -6.42 -8.34 9.16
CA PRO A 14 -6.28 -9.75 9.50
C PRO A 14 -7.48 -10.63 9.09
N ASP A 15 -8.66 -10.04 8.92
CA ASP A 15 -9.88 -10.70 8.43
C ASP A 15 -9.94 -10.83 6.90
N GLY A 16 -8.94 -10.32 6.18
CA GLY A 16 -8.86 -10.34 4.72
C GLY A 16 -9.54 -9.15 4.03
N ILE A 17 -10.09 -8.18 4.77
CA ILE A 17 -10.74 -7.00 4.19
C ILE A 17 -9.69 -5.97 3.73
N ILE A 18 -9.82 -5.50 2.49
CA ILE A 18 -8.98 -4.43 1.95
C ILE A 18 -9.49 -3.08 2.46
N HIS A 19 -8.70 -2.42 3.31
CA HIS A 19 -9.02 -1.10 3.86
C HIS A 19 -8.51 0.05 2.99
N HIS A 20 -7.50 -0.21 2.15
CA HIS A 20 -6.93 0.79 1.27
C HIS A 20 -6.37 0.13 0.00
N ILE A 21 -6.56 0.78 -1.15
CA ILE A 21 -5.99 0.39 -2.44
C ILE A 21 -5.52 1.63 -3.21
N TYR A 22 -4.33 1.55 -3.79
CA TYR A 22 -3.77 2.58 -4.65
C TYR A 22 -3.12 1.98 -5.91
N GLY A 23 -3.35 2.61 -7.06
CA GLY A 23 -2.88 2.17 -8.38
C GLY A 23 -3.94 2.36 -9.47
N PRO A 24 -3.68 1.95 -10.73
CA PRO A 24 -2.47 1.25 -11.20
C PRO A 24 -1.26 2.19 -11.33
N VAL A 25 -0.09 1.71 -10.89
CA VAL A 25 1.20 2.40 -11.11
C VAL A 25 2.06 1.59 -12.08
N ASN A 26 2.85 2.26 -12.93
CA ASN A 26 3.80 1.57 -13.80
C ASN A 26 4.79 0.74 -12.96
N GLY A 27 4.89 -0.56 -13.25
CA GLY A 27 5.68 -1.50 -12.47
C GLY A 27 7.19 -1.24 -12.45
N ARG A 28 7.71 -0.36 -13.31
CA ARG A 28 9.11 0.12 -13.24
C ARG A 28 9.37 1.07 -12.07
N ARG A 29 8.32 1.62 -11.44
CA ARG A 29 8.47 2.50 -10.26
C ARG A 29 8.78 1.67 -9.02
N HIS A 30 9.66 2.19 -8.17
CA HIS A 30 9.99 1.59 -6.87
C HIS A 30 8.80 1.64 -5.92
N ASP A 31 8.72 0.72 -4.97
CA ASP A 31 7.56 0.64 -4.07
C ASP A 31 7.48 1.86 -3.13
N ILE A 32 8.62 2.49 -2.80
CA ILE A 32 8.67 3.76 -2.08
C ILE A 32 7.98 4.91 -2.84
N TYR A 33 8.01 4.88 -4.18
CA TYR A 33 7.28 5.83 -4.99
C TYR A 33 5.77 5.62 -4.82
N VAL A 34 5.32 4.36 -4.87
CA VAL A 34 3.90 4.02 -4.69
C VAL A 34 3.41 4.41 -3.29
N LEU A 35 4.22 4.18 -2.24
CA LEU A 35 3.88 4.55 -0.87
C LEU A 35 3.76 6.07 -0.66
N ARG A 36 4.63 6.86 -1.31
CA ARG A 36 4.56 8.33 -1.25
C ARG A 36 3.33 8.85 -1.97
N GLU A 37 3.08 8.33 -3.17
CA GLU A 37 1.97 8.80 -4.00
C GLU A 37 0.59 8.38 -3.49
N SER A 38 0.50 7.27 -2.76
CA SER A 38 -0.76 6.82 -2.16
C SER A 38 -1.20 7.68 -0.97
N ASN A 39 -0.31 8.51 -0.43
CA ASN A 39 -0.52 9.28 0.80
C ASN A 39 -0.98 8.43 1.99
N LEU A 40 -0.66 7.12 1.97
CA LEU A 40 -1.15 6.16 2.95
C LEU A 40 -0.75 6.55 4.39
N MET A 41 0.46 7.07 4.59
CA MET A 41 0.94 7.45 5.92
C MET A 41 0.09 8.57 6.53
N SER A 42 -0.26 9.60 5.75
CA SER A 42 -1.13 10.68 6.22
C SER A 42 -2.53 10.16 6.57
N LEU A 43 -3.09 9.28 5.73
CA LEU A 43 -4.42 8.70 5.97
C LEU A 43 -4.50 7.89 7.26
N LEU A 44 -3.40 7.24 7.65
CA LEU A 44 -3.31 6.47 8.89
C LEU A 44 -3.12 7.38 10.10
N ASP A 45 -2.27 8.40 9.97
CA ASP A 45 -2.02 9.38 11.04
C ASP A 45 -3.27 10.23 11.33
N ASP A 46 -4.06 10.57 10.31
CA ASP A 46 -5.27 11.38 10.47
C ASP A 46 -6.45 10.59 11.06
N ASN A 47 -6.36 9.26 11.14
CA ASN A 47 -7.45 8.41 11.59
C ASN A 47 -7.10 7.65 12.89
N PRO A 48 -7.68 8.06 14.04
CA PRO A 48 -7.43 7.45 15.34
C PRO A 48 -7.67 5.94 15.42
N ALA A 49 -8.48 5.37 14.52
CA ALA A 49 -8.71 3.93 14.46
C ALA A 49 -7.43 3.12 14.12
N TYR A 50 -6.38 3.77 13.59
CA TYR A 50 -5.13 3.13 13.19
C TYR A 50 -3.93 3.44 14.12
N HIS A 51 -4.03 4.38 15.06
CA HIS A 51 -2.90 4.87 15.88
C HIS A 51 -2.18 3.79 16.71
N ASN A 52 -2.82 2.65 16.98
CA ASN A 52 -2.23 1.52 17.71
C ASN A 52 -2.13 0.24 16.86
N LYS A 53 -2.11 0.39 15.53
CA LYS A 53 -2.01 -0.73 14.59
C LYS A 53 -0.65 -0.71 13.90
N LEU A 54 -0.15 -1.90 13.59
CA LEU A 54 1.08 -2.08 12.82
C LEU A 54 0.74 -2.53 11.42
N ILE A 55 1.39 -1.90 10.43
CA ILE A 55 1.38 -2.38 9.05
C ILE A 55 2.60 -3.26 8.87
N TYR A 56 2.35 -4.51 8.47
CA TYR A 56 3.39 -5.43 8.07
C TYR A 56 3.64 -5.28 6.56
N GLY A 57 4.88 -5.57 6.16
CA GLY A 57 5.23 -5.66 4.74
C GLY A 57 4.50 -6.81 4.04
N ASP A 58 4.84 -7.02 2.78
CA ASP A 58 4.26 -8.12 2.00
C ASP A 58 4.60 -9.47 2.67
N PRO A 59 3.58 -10.29 3.04
CA PRO A 59 3.78 -11.59 3.69
C PRO A 59 4.64 -12.58 2.90
N ALA A 60 4.78 -12.38 1.59
CA ALA A 60 5.60 -13.22 0.72
C ALA A 60 7.12 -13.03 0.94
N TYR A 61 7.55 -12.02 1.70
CA TYR A 61 8.97 -11.75 2.01
C TYR A 61 9.41 -12.28 3.38
N GLY A 62 8.80 -13.39 3.84
CA GLY A 62 9.25 -14.12 5.04
C GLY A 62 10.66 -14.69 4.93
#